data_AF-A0A433KB29-F1
#
_entry.id   AF-A0A433KB29-F1
#
_cell.length_a   1.000
_cell.length_b   1.000
_cell.length_c   1.000
_cell.angle_alpha   90.00
_cell.angle_beta   90.00
_cell.angle_gamma   90.00
#
_symmetry.space_group_name_H-M   'P 1'
#
loop_
_entity.id
_entity.type
_entity.pdbx_description
1 polymer ?
#
loop_
_entity_poly.entity_id
_entity_poly.type
_entity_poly.pdbx_seq_one_letter_code
_entity_poly.pdbx_strand_id
1 'polypeptide(L)'
;MKNKKILAVGLSIALVAITPPLHAKKTFPSDILGRDLNYPGMGWLGHVGIATGPMSDPSGMSTPAERVIEVLNESVIGQINTIDDFKRRSPYWGSKYGVIRNPDQGYRVLVEANHQRWWVREYTSNTDYRIAQGNPKTGEIFITGRWRCDTYAWWAYYSQGVDTMPGHVWLPRNMFNFFPYYNNERLIADSSEASVNDVTNKSLDDVSAENLNEMTFEEFQTVIDTSLKAPTNYVAPMSAYMRFAYDNSLSDVKRGAMIDKITSKVSDVDLVPKLIRLYDETEREEVKNKIVSGLMFHVQGDLREHPNVRDKELLRVFFHRLIGEKLNQRCADWATMGFIDTHTADETLQNLDKIDTQLAVATHPASITLKYKLIHKSKELQSIYVQSIVDELREANNSDLDSYFFGPLAIGYQGTGKNLLEPDSKQIVIKYLNEVRYKYTSKGIKDNPEDFHRGTTAPYYFELIKNMGI
;
A
#
# COMPACT_ATOMS: atom_id res chain seq x y z
N MET A 1 61.20 -55.36 -7.88
CA MET A 1 60.33 -54.18 -8.15
C MET A 1 59.42 -54.49 -9.33
N LYS A 2 58.16 -54.85 -9.05
CA LYS A 2 57.03 -54.93 -10.00
C LYS A 2 55.78 -55.12 -9.16
N ASN A 3 55.04 -54.04 -8.91
CA ASN A 3 53.74 -54.11 -8.23
C ASN A 3 52.69 -53.54 -9.18
N LYS A 4 51.87 -54.44 -9.74
CA LYS A 4 50.66 -54.11 -10.48
C LYS A 4 49.62 -53.68 -9.44
N LYS A 5 49.25 -52.40 -9.43
CA LYS A 5 48.03 -51.94 -8.74
C LYS A 5 46.98 -51.62 -9.79
N ILE A 6 46.01 -52.51 -9.85
CA ILE A 6 44.71 -52.34 -10.50
C ILE A 6 44.01 -51.23 -9.71
N LEU A 7 43.76 -50.08 -10.34
CA LEU A 7 42.93 -49.04 -9.79
C LEU A 7 41.49 -49.34 -10.21
N ALA A 8 40.70 -49.88 -9.29
CA ALA A 8 39.27 -50.04 -9.46
C ALA A 8 38.62 -48.65 -9.52
N VAL A 9 38.03 -48.32 -10.67
CA VAL A 9 37.14 -47.17 -10.83
C VAL A 9 35.85 -47.52 -10.06
N GLY A 10 35.79 -47.07 -8.81
CA GLY A 10 34.55 -47.08 -8.02
C GLY A 10 33.61 -46.03 -8.59
N LEU A 11 32.60 -46.48 -9.32
CA LEU A 11 31.46 -45.66 -9.73
C LEU A 11 30.64 -45.34 -8.47
N SER A 12 30.98 -44.26 -7.78
CA SER A 12 30.13 -43.73 -6.70
C SER A 12 28.90 -43.11 -7.36
N ILE A 13 27.86 -43.93 -7.54
CA ILE A 13 26.50 -43.45 -7.73
C ILE A 13 26.14 -42.76 -6.41
N ALA A 14 26.33 -41.45 -6.34
CA ALA A 14 25.63 -40.65 -5.36
C ALA A 14 24.14 -40.80 -5.70
N LEU A 15 23.44 -41.67 -4.98
CA LEU A 15 22.01 -41.53 -4.83
C LEU A 15 21.80 -40.15 -4.21
N VAL A 16 21.59 -39.14 -5.06
CA VAL A 16 20.78 -38.01 -4.66
C VAL A 16 19.46 -38.65 -4.30
N ALA A 17 19.20 -38.76 -3.00
CA ALA A 17 17.85 -38.98 -2.53
C ALA A 17 17.05 -37.80 -3.10
N ILE A 18 16.39 -38.04 -4.23
CA ILE A 18 15.22 -37.27 -4.65
C ILE A 18 14.21 -37.64 -3.58
N THR A 19 14.30 -36.96 -2.44
CA THR A 19 13.16 -36.86 -1.55
C THR A 19 12.04 -36.34 -2.45
N PRO A 20 10.88 -37.03 -2.51
CA PRO A 20 9.70 -36.40 -3.09
C PRO A 20 9.56 -35.03 -2.42
N PRO A 21 9.12 -33.96 -3.11
CA PRO A 21 8.81 -32.74 -2.41
C PRO A 21 7.91 -33.13 -1.25
N LEU A 22 8.36 -32.87 0.00
CA LEU A 22 7.52 -32.99 1.18
C LEU A 22 6.18 -32.37 0.77
N HIS A 23 5.10 -33.15 0.80
CA HIS A 23 3.81 -32.73 0.25
C HIS A 23 3.46 -31.36 0.82
N ALA A 24 3.68 -30.32 0.02
CA ALA A 24 3.36 -28.97 0.37
C ALA A 24 1.88 -28.93 0.73
N LYS A 25 1.57 -28.57 1.97
CA LYS A 25 0.20 -28.27 2.34
C LYS A 25 -0.27 -27.12 1.47
N LYS A 26 -1.55 -27.17 1.08
CA LYS A 26 -2.17 -26.10 0.30
C LYS A 26 -2.15 -24.81 1.13
N THR A 27 -1.87 -23.69 0.48
CA THR A 27 -2.04 -22.36 1.07
C THR A 27 -3.54 -22.07 1.15
N PHE A 28 -4.00 -21.59 2.30
CA PHE A 28 -5.39 -21.20 2.54
C PHE A 28 -5.50 -19.68 2.69
N PRO A 29 -6.70 -19.11 2.50
CA PRO A 29 -6.92 -17.68 2.68
C PRO A 29 -6.52 -17.23 4.09
N SER A 30 -6.00 -16.01 4.21
CA SER A 30 -5.39 -15.43 5.42
C SER A 30 -4.07 -16.07 5.89
N ASP A 31 -3.48 -16.97 5.12
CA ASP A 31 -2.08 -17.37 5.33
C ASP A 31 -1.15 -16.24 4.90
N ILE A 32 0.00 -16.11 5.57
CA ILE A 32 1.04 -15.17 5.15
C ILE A 32 1.93 -15.85 4.10
N LEU A 33 2.16 -15.18 2.98
CA LEU A 33 3.21 -15.55 2.02
C LEU A 33 4.41 -14.63 2.23
N GLY A 34 5.60 -15.20 2.09
CA GLY A 34 6.85 -14.46 2.08
C GLY A 34 7.67 -14.85 0.85
N ARG A 35 8.38 -13.88 0.29
CA ARG A 35 9.40 -14.12 -0.74
C ARG A 35 10.60 -13.24 -0.52
N ASP A 36 11.70 -13.69 -1.09
CA ASP A 36 12.89 -12.88 -1.12
C ASP A 36 12.72 -11.80 -2.18
N LEU A 37 13.11 -10.57 -1.85
CA LEU A 37 13.25 -9.53 -2.84
C LEU A 37 14.62 -9.73 -3.46
N ASN A 38 14.68 -9.89 -4.78
CA ASN A 38 15.94 -9.97 -5.51
C ASN A 38 16.58 -8.56 -5.59
N TYR A 39 16.84 -7.96 -4.43
CA TYR A 39 17.37 -6.61 -4.24
C TYR A 39 18.64 -6.67 -3.38
N PRO A 40 19.79 -6.22 -3.88
CA PRO A 40 21.01 -6.14 -3.08
C PRO A 40 20.80 -5.24 -1.85
N GLY A 41 21.12 -5.74 -0.65
CA GLY A 41 21.19 -4.93 0.57
C GLY A 41 19.96 -4.91 1.49
N MET A 42 18.91 -5.68 1.20
CA MET A 42 17.81 -5.96 2.14
C MET A 42 17.66 -7.48 2.26
N GLY A 43 17.78 -8.03 3.47
CA GLY A 43 18.00 -9.46 3.71
C GLY A 43 17.01 -10.42 3.03
N TRP A 44 17.45 -11.68 2.89
CA TRP A 44 16.76 -12.84 2.30
C TRP A 44 15.23 -12.67 2.19
N LEU A 45 14.39 -12.71 3.24
CA LEU A 45 12.94 -12.44 3.10
C LEU A 45 12.58 -10.93 3.10
N GLY A 46 12.49 -10.35 1.90
CA GLY A 46 12.27 -8.91 1.69
C GLY A 46 10.81 -8.47 1.48
N HIS A 47 9.86 -9.39 1.30
CA HIS A 47 8.46 -9.05 1.01
C HIS A 47 7.46 -10.06 1.56
N VAL A 48 6.29 -9.57 1.97
CA VAL A 48 5.17 -10.40 2.44
C VAL A 48 3.85 -9.99 1.77
N GLY A 49 2.92 -10.93 1.67
CA GLY A 49 1.56 -10.72 1.19
C GLY A 49 0.58 -11.68 1.85
N ILE A 50 -0.72 -11.38 1.78
CA ILE A 50 -1.77 -12.18 2.43
C ILE A 50 -2.48 -13.05 1.38
N ALA A 51 -2.51 -14.36 1.59
CA ALA A 51 -3.20 -15.29 0.72
C ALA A 51 -4.70 -14.99 0.67
N THR A 52 -5.30 -14.98 -0.52
CA THR A 52 -6.72 -14.69 -0.71
C THR A 52 -7.34 -15.54 -1.81
N GLY A 53 -8.67 -15.48 -1.89
CA GLY A 53 -9.47 -16.12 -2.92
C GLY A 53 -10.87 -15.51 -3.01
N PRO A 54 -11.65 -15.88 -4.05
CA PRO A 54 -13.04 -15.44 -4.19
C PRO A 54 -13.89 -15.89 -2.99
N MET A 55 -14.42 -14.93 -2.22
CA MET A 55 -15.32 -15.24 -1.10
C MET A 55 -16.22 -14.06 -0.73
N SER A 56 -17.47 -14.36 -0.41
CA SER A 56 -18.47 -13.41 0.11
C SER A 56 -18.74 -13.57 1.61
N ASP A 57 -18.25 -14.66 2.19
CA ASP A 57 -18.46 -15.02 3.58
C ASP A 57 -17.35 -15.99 4.05
N PRO A 58 -17.26 -16.25 5.38
CA PRO A 58 -16.21 -17.09 5.95
C PRO A 58 -16.16 -18.55 5.50
N SER A 59 -17.18 -19.09 4.82
CA SER A 59 -17.15 -20.48 4.33
C SER A 59 -16.04 -20.74 3.32
N GLY A 60 -15.65 -19.70 2.56
CA GLY A 60 -14.57 -19.74 1.58
C GLY A 60 -13.17 -19.97 2.18
N MET A 61 -12.99 -19.74 3.48
CA MET A 61 -11.70 -19.92 4.18
C MET A 61 -11.19 -21.37 4.16
N SER A 62 -12.07 -22.34 3.89
CA SER A 62 -11.74 -23.76 3.76
C SER A 62 -11.32 -24.18 2.34
N THR A 63 -11.38 -23.25 1.37
CA THR A 63 -10.95 -23.49 -0.01
C THR A 63 -9.53 -22.97 -0.19
N PRO A 64 -8.62 -23.72 -0.83
CA PRO A 64 -7.26 -23.26 -1.09
C PRO A 64 -7.22 -21.88 -1.77
N ALA A 65 -6.32 -21.03 -1.32
CA ALA A 65 -6.06 -19.74 -1.94
C ALA A 65 -5.26 -19.91 -3.24
N GLU A 66 -5.60 -19.08 -4.22
CA GLU A 66 -4.91 -19.00 -5.52
C GLU A 66 -4.34 -17.60 -5.78
N ARG A 67 -4.64 -16.64 -4.90
CA ARG A 67 -4.31 -15.22 -5.04
C ARG A 67 -3.56 -14.73 -3.81
N VAL A 68 -2.91 -13.58 -3.95
CA VAL A 68 -2.24 -12.86 -2.87
C VAL A 68 -2.60 -11.38 -2.96
N ILE A 69 -2.93 -10.79 -1.81
CA ILE A 69 -3.04 -9.34 -1.65
C ILE A 69 -1.66 -8.83 -1.23
N GLU A 70 -1.10 -7.88 -1.98
CA GLU A 70 0.22 -7.31 -1.68
C GLU A 70 0.24 -5.79 -1.93
N VAL A 71 1.13 -5.09 -1.21
CA VAL A 71 1.49 -3.70 -1.51
C VAL A 71 2.95 -3.63 -1.95
N LEU A 72 3.20 -2.98 -3.08
CA LEU A 72 4.49 -2.95 -3.77
C LEU A 72 4.92 -1.50 -4.06
N ASN A 73 6.22 -1.25 -4.14
CA ASN A 73 6.76 0.02 -4.64
C ASN A 73 6.70 0.06 -6.18
N GLU A 74 5.49 -0.04 -6.74
CA GLU A 74 5.21 -0.04 -8.17
C GLU A 74 4.27 1.12 -8.53
N SER A 75 3.85 1.22 -9.79
CA SER A 75 2.88 2.25 -10.23
C SER A 75 1.49 2.03 -9.62
N VAL A 76 1.07 0.77 -9.51
CA VAL A 76 -0.10 0.36 -8.72
C VAL A 76 0.41 -0.20 -7.41
N ILE A 77 0.16 0.48 -6.29
CA ILE A 77 0.76 0.08 -5.02
C ILE A 77 0.04 -1.13 -4.43
N GLY A 78 -1.27 -1.04 -4.20
CA GLY A 78 -2.08 -2.15 -3.70
C GLY A 78 -2.60 -3.03 -4.83
N GLN A 79 -2.25 -4.31 -4.82
CA GLN A 79 -2.56 -5.25 -5.91
C GLN A 79 -3.12 -6.57 -5.39
N ILE A 80 -3.87 -7.27 -6.24
CA ILE A 80 -4.13 -8.72 -6.10
C ILE A 80 -3.41 -9.42 -7.24
N ASN A 81 -2.49 -10.31 -6.92
CA ASN A 81 -1.78 -11.13 -7.90
C ASN A 81 -2.11 -12.61 -7.72
N THR A 82 -1.73 -13.42 -8.71
CA THR A 82 -1.80 -14.87 -8.57
C THR A 82 -0.68 -15.34 -7.66
N ILE A 83 -0.91 -16.37 -6.85
CA ILE A 83 0.16 -16.96 -6.03
C ILE A 83 1.30 -17.47 -6.92
N ASP A 84 1.01 -17.94 -8.13
CA ASP A 84 2.04 -18.37 -9.08
C ASP A 84 2.89 -17.20 -9.58
N ASP A 85 2.28 -16.04 -9.85
CA ASP A 85 3.06 -14.83 -10.16
C ASP A 85 3.95 -14.45 -8.99
N PHE A 86 3.40 -14.48 -7.77
CA PHE A 86 4.14 -14.18 -6.56
C PHE A 86 5.39 -15.05 -6.41
N LYS A 87 5.25 -16.36 -6.66
CA LYS A 87 6.32 -17.36 -6.63
C LYS A 87 7.31 -17.20 -7.77
N ARG A 88 6.89 -16.79 -8.97
CA ARG A 88 7.81 -16.62 -10.12
C ARG A 88 8.76 -15.44 -9.95
N ARG A 89 8.37 -14.43 -9.17
CA ARG A 89 9.21 -13.25 -8.91
C ARG A 89 10.44 -13.53 -8.03
N SER A 90 10.54 -14.71 -7.41
CA SER A 90 11.70 -15.10 -6.62
C SER A 90 11.91 -16.61 -6.58
N PRO A 91 13.14 -17.12 -6.71
CA PRO A 91 13.42 -18.54 -6.48
C PRO A 91 13.14 -18.97 -5.04
N TYR A 92 13.09 -18.01 -4.09
CA TYR A 92 12.87 -18.24 -2.67
C TYR A 92 11.53 -17.68 -2.22
N TRP A 93 10.67 -18.56 -1.72
CA TRP A 93 9.37 -18.20 -1.19
C TRP A 93 8.88 -19.25 -0.19
N GLY A 94 7.93 -18.85 0.65
CA GLY A 94 7.25 -19.72 1.59
C GLY A 94 5.86 -19.21 1.94
N SER A 95 5.07 -20.06 2.59
CA SER A 95 3.80 -19.64 3.20
C SER A 95 3.62 -20.26 4.57
N LYS A 96 3.08 -19.47 5.50
CA LYS A 96 2.87 -19.86 6.90
C LYS A 96 1.47 -19.51 7.41
N TYR A 97 1.04 -20.22 8.45
CA TYR A 97 -0.28 -20.10 9.07
C TYR A 97 -0.20 -20.32 10.59
N GLY A 98 -1.34 -20.21 11.28
CA GLY A 98 -1.48 -20.67 12.66
C GLY A 98 -1.84 -19.60 13.70
N VAL A 99 -2.03 -18.35 13.27
CA VAL A 99 -2.34 -17.23 14.18
C VAL A 99 -3.83 -16.88 14.21
N ILE A 100 -4.58 -17.30 13.18
CA ILE A 100 -6.03 -17.12 13.07
C ILE A 100 -6.75 -18.22 13.83
N ARG A 101 -7.70 -17.83 14.70
CA ARG A 101 -8.40 -18.75 15.60
C ARG A 101 -9.60 -19.44 14.97
N ASN A 102 -10.25 -18.78 14.01
CA ASN A 102 -11.45 -19.29 13.32
C ASN A 102 -11.62 -18.64 11.93
N PRO A 103 -12.44 -19.25 11.04
CA PRO A 103 -12.70 -18.72 9.71
C PRO A 103 -13.19 -17.27 9.68
N ASP A 104 -14.07 -16.87 10.61
CA ASP A 104 -14.62 -15.52 10.62
C ASP A 104 -13.54 -14.45 10.85
N GLN A 105 -12.59 -14.73 11.74
CA GLN A 105 -11.46 -13.85 11.98
C GLN A 105 -10.58 -13.72 10.74
N GLY A 106 -10.25 -14.83 10.08
CA GLY A 106 -9.46 -14.81 8.84
C GLY A 106 -10.16 -14.10 7.69
N TYR A 107 -11.48 -14.29 7.55
CA TYR A 107 -12.28 -13.55 6.57
C TYR A 107 -12.21 -12.04 6.80
N ARG A 108 -12.34 -11.57 8.06
CA ARG A 108 -12.25 -10.14 8.37
C ARG A 108 -10.85 -9.55 8.12
N VAL A 109 -9.78 -10.34 8.28
CA VAL A 109 -8.42 -9.91 7.87
C VAL A 109 -8.39 -9.60 6.38
N LEU A 110 -9.01 -10.44 5.55
CA LEU A 110 -9.05 -10.26 4.09
C LEU A 110 -9.94 -9.09 3.67
N VAL A 111 -11.07 -8.89 4.37
CA VAL A 111 -11.93 -7.72 4.18
C VAL A 111 -11.15 -6.44 4.46
N GLU A 112 -10.46 -6.34 5.60
CA GLU A 112 -9.66 -5.16 5.95
C GLU A 112 -8.52 -4.94 4.96
N ALA A 113 -7.80 -5.98 4.57
CA ALA A 113 -6.75 -5.88 3.55
C ALA A 113 -7.32 -5.29 2.25
N ASN A 114 -8.41 -5.86 1.72
CA ASN A 114 -9.03 -5.33 0.51
C ASN A 114 -9.50 -3.87 0.64
N HIS A 115 -10.05 -3.48 1.79
CA HIS A 115 -10.44 -2.10 2.06
C HIS A 115 -9.24 -1.14 1.99
N GLN A 116 -8.16 -1.46 2.69
CA GLN A 116 -6.94 -0.65 2.69
C GLN A 116 -6.27 -0.60 1.31
N ARG A 117 -6.35 -1.69 0.53
CA ARG A 117 -5.85 -1.76 -0.85
C ARG A 117 -6.51 -0.77 -1.80
N TRP A 118 -7.80 -0.49 -1.63
CA TRP A 118 -8.48 0.47 -2.52
C TRP A 118 -8.01 1.91 -2.31
N TRP A 119 -7.49 2.21 -1.12
CA TRP A 119 -7.20 3.57 -0.69
C TRP A 119 -5.71 3.82 -0.44
N VAL A 120 -4.85 2.83 -0.69
CA VAL A 120 -3.40 3.02 -0.64
C VAL A 120 -2.94 3.88 -1.81
N ARG A 121 -2.17 4.92 -1.49
CA ARG A 121 -1.64 5.88 -2.46
C ARG A 121 -0.14 6.07 -2.33
N GLU A 122 0.45 5.68 -1.20
CA GLU A 122 1.89 5.79 -0.98
C GLU A 122 2.49 4.46 -0.55
N TYR A 123 3.61 4.10 -1.18
CA TYR A 123 4.53 3.10 -0.64
C TYR A 123 5.62 3.80 0.19
N THR A 124 5.86 3.32 1.40
CA THR A 124 6.97 3.81 2.24
C THR A 124 8.14 2.83 2.27
N SER A 125 9.37 3.36 2.25
CA SER A 125 10.58 2.57 2.40
C SER A 125 10.91 2.25 3.86
N ASN A 126 10.22 2.86 4.84
CA ASN A 126 10.44 2.68 6.26
C ASN A 126 9.20 2.04 6.94
N THR A 127 9.19 2.01 8.27
CA THR A 127 8.07 1.48 9.09
C THR A 127 6.99 2.52 9.39
N ASP A 128 7.11 3.74 8.88
CA ASP A 128 6.10 4.78 9.03
C ASP A 128 4.93 4.48 8.09
N TYR A 129 3.79 4.16 8.69
CA TYR A 129 2.57 3.81 7.98
C TYR A 129 1.45 4.77 8.33
N ARG A 130 0.43 4.78 7.48
CA ARG A 130 -0.81 5.48 7.72
C ARG A 130 -1.98 4.65 7.25
N ILE A 131 -2.92 4.47 8.17
CA ILE A 131 -4.17 3.75 7.93
C ILE A 131 -5.09 4.64 7.10
N ALA A 132 -5.59 4.12 5.98
CA ALA A 132 -6.60 4.83 5.20
C ALA A 132 -7.91 4.86 6.00
N GLN A 133 -8.59 6.01 5.96
CA GLN A 133 -9.84 6.22 6.66
C GLN A 133 -10.88 6.83 5.72
N GLY A 134 -12.08 6.28 5.78
CA GLY A 134 -13.25 6.78 5.08
C GLY A 134 -14.41 7.02 6.04
N ASN A 135 -15.39 7.79 5.60
CA ASN A 135 -16.62 8.04 6.32
C ASN A 135 -17.54 6.83 6.09
N PRO A 136 -17.80 5.99 7.11
CA PRO A 136 -18.59 4.77 6.94
C PRO A 136 -20.07 5.06 6.63
N LYS A 137 -20.53 6.31 6.80
CA LYS A 137 -21.88 6.71 6.40
C LYS A 137 -21.96 7.00 4.90
N THR A 138 -20.98 7.72 4.36
CA THR A 138 -21.04 8.23 2.98
C THR A 138 -20.17 7.44 2.01
N GLY A 139 -19.25 6.61 2.50
CA GLY A 139 -18.22 5.96 1.69
C GLY A 139 -17.07 6.91 1.26
N GLU A 140 -17.11 8.18 1.67
CA GLU A 140 -16.10 9.19 1.30
C GLU A 140 -14.73 8.87 1.90
N ILE A 141 -13.66 8.99 1.11
CA ILE A 141 -12.28 8.79 1.58
C ILE A 141 -11.69 10.13 2.03
N PHE A 142 -11.36 10.28 3.31
CA PHE A 142 -10.78 11.53 3.83
C PHE A 142 -9.32 11.36 4.31
N ILE A 143 -8.84 10.13 4.53
CA ILE A 143 -7.41 9.82 4.70
C ILE A 143 -7.03 8.69 3.77
N THR A 144 -5.96 8.88 3.01
CA THR A 144 -5.37 7.84 2.15
C THR A 144 -4.31 7.02 2.88
N GLY A 145 -4.04 5.81 2.39
CA GLY A 145 -3.10 4.88 3.02
C GLY A 145 -1.65 5.10 2.58
N ARG A 146 -0.73 5.01 3.54
CA ARG A 146 0.72 4.87 3.32
C ARG A 146 1.16 3.54 3.91
N TRP A 147 1.77 2.69 3.10
CA TRP A 147 2.06 1.34 3.51
C TRP A 147 3.39 0.81 3.01
N ARG A 148 4.03 -0.02 3.81
CA ARG A 148 4.99 -1.04 3.38
C ARG A 148 4.34 -2.41 3.48
N CYS A 149 4.84 -3.40 2.73
CA CYS A 149 4.29 -4.76 2.68
C CYS A 149 3.97 -5.38 4.06
N ASP A 150 4.88 -5.23 5.02
CA ASP A 150 4.75 -5.79 6.36
C ASP A 150 3.86 -4.96 7.29
N THR A 151 3.96 -3.62 7.26
CA THR A 151 3.06 -2.73 8.01
C THR A 151 1.60 -2.90 7.58
N TYR A 152 1.37 -3.09 6.27
CA TYR A 152 0.07 -3.38 5.69
C TYR A 152 -0.46 -4.73 6.15
N ALA A 153 0.36 -5.78 6.02
CA ALA A 153 -0.03 -7.10 6.45
C ALA A 153 -0.31 -7.11 7.95
N TRP A 154 0.58 -6.55 8.77
CA TRP A 154 0.41 -6.39 10.21
C TRP A 154 -0.92 -5.72 10.54
N TRP A 155 -1.25 -4.58 9.92
CA TRP A 155 -2.49 -3.86 10.21
C TRP A 155 -3.73 -4.73 9.95
N ALA A 156 -3.74 -5.50 8.86
CA ALA A 156 -4.85 -6.40 8.55
C ALA A 156 -5.09 -7.43 9.68
N TYR A 157 -4.04 -8.01 10.26
CA TYR A 157 -4.16 -8.92 11.41
C TYR A 157 -4.42 -8.19 12.74
N TYR A 158 -3.76 -7.06 12.96
CA TYR A 158 -3.87 -6.24 14.18
C TYR A 158 -5.30 -5.73 14.37
N SER A 159 -5.94 -5.26 13.30
CA SER A 159 -7.34 -4.82 13.29
C SER A 159 -8.31 -5.93 13.76
N GLN A 160 -7.89 -7.20 13.67
CA GLN A 160 -8.64 -8.39 14.09
C GLN A 160 -8.11 -9.00 15.39
N GLY A 161 -7.32 -8.25 16.16
CA GLY A 161 -6.84 -8.62 17.49
C GLY A 161 -5.62 -9.54 17.50
N VAL A 162 -4.86 -9.60 16.41
CA VAL A 162 -3.61 -10.39 16.32
C VAL A 162 -2.45 -9.45 16.03
N ASP A 163 -1.69 -9.09 17.07
CA ASP A 163 -0.46 -8.33 16.91
C ASP A 163 0.68 -9.24 16.46
N THR A 164 0.93 -9.26 15.15
CA THR A 164 1.97 -10.06 14.52
C THR A 164 3.37 -9.45 14.62
N MET A 165 3.48 -8.23 15.16
CA MET A 165 4.73 -7.48 15.26
C MET A 165 4.90 -6.81 16.64
N PRO A 166 4.87 -7.57 17.76
CA PRO A 166 4.89 -7.00 19.11
C PRO A 166 6.24 -6.36 19.53
N GLY A 167 7.21 -6.27 18.62
CA GLY A 167 8.55 -5.71 18.87
C GLY A 167 8.80 -4.36 18.19
N HIS A 168 9.98 -3.79 18.43
CA HIS A 168 10.35 -2.45 17.92
C HIS A 168 10.93 -2.47 16.50
N VAL A 169 11.47 -3.60 16.02
CA VAL A 169 12.09 -3.70 14.70
C VAL A 169 11.12 -4.38 13.74
N TRP A 170 10.52 -3.58 12.86
CA TRP A 170 9.55 -4.10 11.90
C TRP A 170 10.21 -4.45 10.58
N LEU A 171 10.13 -5.73 10.22
CA LEU A 171 10.69 -6.31 8.99
C LEU A 171 9.73 -7.35 8.42
N PRO A 172 9.69 -7.53 7.09
CA PRO A 172 8.93 -8.59 6.43
C PRO A 172 9.26 -9.99 6.99
N ARG A 173 10.53 -10.26 7.29
CA ARG A 173 10.99 -11.50 7.95
C ARG A 173 10.29 -11.74 9.29
N ASN A 174 10.18 -10.70 10.13
CA ASN A 174 9.59 -10.80 11.46
C ASN A 174 8.09 -11.10 11.36
N MET A 175 7.41 -10.40 10.44
CA MET A 175 5.99 -10.65 10.13
C MET A 175 5.75 -12.09 9.68
N PHE A 176 6.56 -12.58 8.74
CA PHE A 176 6.46 -13.95 8.26
C PHE A 176 6.73 -14.99 9.37
N ASN A 177 7.77 -14.75 10.18
CA ASN A 177 8.19 -15.67 11.24
C ASN A 177 7.29 -15.70 12.46
N PHE A 178 6.42 -14.70 12.64
CA PHE A 178 5.40 -14.73 13.67
C PHE A 178 4.42 -15.90 13.51
N PHE A 179 4.24 -16.40 12.29
CA PHE A 179 3.34 -17.51 11.99
C PHE A 179 4.04 -18.85 12.28
N PRO A 180 3.49 -19.72 13.13
CA PRO A 180 4.22 -20.87 13.68
C PRO A 180 4.37 -22.06 12.71
N TYR A 181 3.50 -22.20 11.72
CA TYR A 181 3.44 -23.41 10.89
C TYR A 181 3.64 -23.12 9.41
N TYR A 182 4.51 -23.87 8.74
CA TYR A 182 4.68 -23.82 7.29
C TYR A 182 3.60 -24.61 6.56
N ASN A 183 3.08 -24.07 5.46
CA ASN A 183 2.33 -24.85 4.48
C ASN A 183 3.28 -25.45 3.42
N ASN A 184 4.21 -24.63 2.93
CA ASN A 184 5.19 -25.01 1.91
C ASN A 184 6.45 -24.16 2.07
N GLU A 185 7.62 -24.74 1.84
CA GLU A 185 8.91 -24.08 1.96
C GLU A 185 9.78 -24.36 0.72
N ARG A 186 10.27 -23.28 0.11
CA ARG A 186 11.48 -23.26 -0.72
C ARG A 186 12.45 -22.19 -0.21
N LEU A 187 12.46 -21.95 1.09
CA LEU A 187 13.43 -21.08 1.74
C LEU A 187 14.62 -21.93 2.14
N ILE A 188 15.80 -21.68 1.56
CA ILE A 188 17.04 -22.24 2.10
C ILE A 188 17.42 -21.32 3.26
N ALA A 189 17.31 -21.84 4.48
CA ALA A 189 17.83 -21.19 5.65
C ALA A 189 19.36 -21.24 5.62
N ASP A 190 19.99 -20.32 4.89
CA ASP A 190 21.32 -19.87 5.30
C ASP A 190 21.12 -18.96 6.51
N SER A 191 20.95 -19.59 7.67
CA SER A 191 21.01 -18.94 8.96
C SER A 191 22.46 -18.51 9.22
N SER A 192 22.93 -17.49 8.53
CA SER A 192 23.64 -16.47 9.29
C SER A 192 22.54 -15.72 10.04
N GLU A 193 22.27 -16.15 11.27
CA GLU A 193 21.89 -15.17 12.29
C GLU A 193 22.98 -14.11 12.23
N ALA A 194 22.74 -13.05 11.47
CA ALA A 194 23.42 -11.81 11.74
C ALA A 194 22.99 -11.52 13.17
N SER A 195 23.88 -11.81 14.11
CA SER A 195 23.79 -11.30 15.45
C SER A 195 23.39 -9.85 15.30
N VAL A 196 22.32 -9.46 16.01
CA VAL A 196 22.05 -8.06 16.29
C VAL A 196 23.28 -7.61 17.07
N ASN A 197 24.35 -7.26 16.35
CA ASN A 197 25.53 -6.66 16.90
C ASN A 197 25.00 -5.37 17.50
N ASP A 198 25.07 -5.26 18.83
CA ASP A 198 24.94 -4.05 19.63
C ASP A 198 24.79 -2.76 18.79
N VAL A 199 23.62 -2.51 18.20
CA VAL A 199 23.21 -1.16 17.77
C VAL A 199 22.70 -0.49 19.04
N THR A 200 23.57 -0.45 20.05
CA THR A 200 23.30 0.15 21.33
C THR A 200 23.56 1.64 21.20
N ASN A 201 22.51 2.43 21.47
CA ASN A 201 22.54 3.87 21.78
C ASN A 201 22.84 4.89 20.65
N LYS A 202 22.79 4.55 19.36
CA LYS A 202 22.91 5.57 18.29
C LYS A 202 21.55 6.21 18.00
N SER A 203 21.45 7.54 18.11
CA SER A 203 20.33 8.32 17.58
C SER A 203 20.72 9.07 16.30
N LEU A 204 19.74 9.67 15.63
CA LEU A 204 19.99 10.57 14.49
C LEU A 204 20.90 11.77 14.81
N ASP A 205 21.09 12.08 16.09
CA ASP A 205 21.97 13.16 16.53
C ASP A 205 23.46 12.76 16.45
N ASP A 206 23.76 11.46 16.41
CA ASP A 206 25.12 10.91 16.54
C ASP A 206 25.71 10.38 15.20
N VAL A 207 25.02 10.58 14.08
CA VAL A 207 25.35 9.95 12.78
C VAL A 207 25.48 10.99 11.66
N SER A 208 26.32 10.72 10.66
CA SER A 208 26.40 11.52 9.42
C SER A 208 25.54 10.92 8.30
N ALA A 209 25.35 11.67 7.21
CA ALA A 209 24.69 11.14 6.01
C ALA A 209 25.47 9.99 5.36
N GLU A 210 26.80 10.03 5.39
CA GLU A 210 27.67 8.94 4.94
C GLU A 210 27.43 7.68 5.78
N ASN A 211 27.44 7.80 7.11
CA ASN A 211 27.11 6.68 7.99
C ASN A 211 25.72 6.14 7.71
N LEU A 212 24.72 7.03 7.58
CA LEU A 212 23.36 6.62 7.28
C LEU A 212 23.27 5.90 5.95
N ASN A 213 24.01 6.31 4.91
CA ASN A 213 23.99 5.66 3.59
C ASN A 213 24.57 4.24 3.63
N GLU A 214 25.61 4.01 4.42
CA GLU A 214 26.29 2.71 4.56
C GLU A 214 25.51 1.70 5.41
N MET A 215 24.62 2.17 6.28
CA MET A 215 23.80 1.29 7.13
C MET A 215 22.91 0.35 6.32
N THR A 216 22.80 -0.88 6.82
CA THR A 216 21.76 -1.84 6.44
C THR A 216 20.37 -1.25 6.70
N PHE A 217 19.34 -1.85 6.10
CA PHE A 217 17.98 -1.39 6.32
C PHE A 217 17.58 -1.46 7.80
N GLU A 218 17.94 -2.55 8.47
CA GLU A 218 17.65 -2.80 9.89
C GLU A 218 18.33 -1.80 10.81
N GLU A 219 19.60 -1.50 10.57
CA GLU A 219 20.35 -0.49 11.32
C GLU A 219 19.76 0.90 11.11
N PHE A 220 19.47 1.27 9.86
CA PHE A 220 18.84 2.54 9.53
C PHE A 220 17.50 2.68 10.23
N GLN A 221 16.65 1.65 10.17
CA GLN A 221 15.31 1.67 10.78
C GLN A 221 15.39 1.83 12.31
N THR A 222 16.33 1.13 12.95
CA THR A 222 16.57 1.23 14.39
C THR A 222 16.99 2.64 14.79
N VAL A 223 17.89 3.27 14.01
CA VAL A 223 18.36 4.64 14.27
C VAL A 223 17.25 5.67 14.11
N ILE A 224 16.41 5.56 13.08
CA ILE A 224 15.30 6.52 12.85
C ILE A 224 14.07 6.28 13.73
N ASP A 225 13.93 5.11 14.37
CA ASP A 225 12.86 4.84 15.33
C ASP A 225 13.29 5.14 16.78
N THR A 226 14.59 5.34 17.02
CA THR A 226 15.12 5.74 18.33
C THR A 226 14.69 7.17 18.65
N SER A 227 14.19 7.38 19.87
CA SER A 227 13.79 8.72 20.33
C SER A 227 14.95 9.70 20.24
N LEU A 228 14.69 10.88 19.65
CA LEU A 228 15.69 11.95 19.58
C LEU A 228 16.08 12.38 20.99
N LYS A 229 17.36 12.72 21.19
CA LYS A 229 17.81 13.24 22.49
C LYS A 229 17.14 14.60 22.72
N ALA A 230 16.66 14.85 23.94
CA ALA A 230 16.12 16.16 24.30
C ALA A 230 17.20 17.22 24.00
N PRO A 231 16.87 18.33 23.31
CA PRO A 231 17.85 19.35 22.99
C PRO A 231 18.51 19.86 24.27
N THR A 232 19.83 19.71 24.39
CA THR A 232 20.58 20.19 25.55
C THR A 232 20.66 21.73 25.58
N ASN A 233 20.34 22.39 24.46
CA ASN A 233 20.22 23.85 24.33
C ASN A 233 18.93 24.22 23.59
N TYR A 234 18.28 25.29 24.07
CA TYR A 234 17.03 25.82 23.52
C TYR A 234 17.22 26.20 22.03
N VAL A 235 16.41 25.60 21.15
CA VAL A 235 16.21 25.90 19.72
C VAL A 235 17.30 25.41 18.73
N ALA A 236 17.27 24.13 18.37
CA ALA A 236 17.68 23.77 17.01
C ALA A 236 16.53 24.18 16.06
N PRO A 237 16.75 25.04 15.05
CA PRO A 237 15.68 25.51 14.17
C PRO A 237 15.14 24.42 13.25
N MET A 238 15.74 23.24 13.17
CA MET A 238 15.30 22.09 12.36
C MET A 238 15.50 20.81 13.16
N SER A 239 14.51 19.90 13.15
CA SER A 239 14.70 18.56 13.70
C SER A 239 15.82 17.80 12.95
N ALA A 240 16.38 16.76 13.58
CA ALA A 240 17.38 15.91 12.94
C ALA A 240 16.86 15.30 11.63
N TYR A 241 15.59 14.90 11.60
CA TYR A 241 14.93 14.43 10.38
C TYR A 241 14.92 15.52 9.29
N MET A 242 14.52 16.74 9.63
CA MET A 242 14.45 17.85 8.66
C MET A 242 15.84 18.21 8.12
N ARG A 243 16.87 18.19 8.97
CA ARG A 243 18.27 18.35 8.56
C ARG A 243 18.66 17.31 7.50
N PHE A 244 18.35 16.03 7.73
CA PHE A 244 18.67 14.97 6.78
C PHE A 244 17.80 14.98 5.52
N ALA A 245 16.55 15.47 5.59
CA ALA A 245 15.73 15.68 4.40
C ALA A 245 16.38 16.71 3.44
N TYR A 246 17.04 17.73 3.99
CA TYR A 246 17.78 18.76 3.26
C TYR A 246 19.19 18.34 2.81
N ASP A 247 19.74 17.25 3.35
CA ASP A 247 21.10 16.83 3.06
C ASP A 247 21.18 16.11 1.70
N ASN A 248 21.75 16.78 0.70
CA ASN A 248 21.91 16.24 -0.65
C ASN A 248 22.94 15.11 -0.75
N SER A 249 23.74 14.86 0.29
CA SER A 249 24.65 13.71 0.34
C SER A 249 23.95 12.43 0.79
N LEU A 250 22.77 12.54 1.44
CA LEU A 250 21.95 11.39 1.80
C LEU A 250 21.20 10.85 0.57
N SER A 251 21.13 9.53 0.42
CA SER A 251 20.40 8.90 -0.69
C SER A 251 18.92 9.30 -0.71
N ASP A 252 18.33 9.43 -1.90
CA ASP A 252 16.95 9.89 -2.06
C ASP A 252 15.93 9.01 -1.30
N VAL A 253 16.17 7.70 -1.23
CA VAL A 253 15.33 6.75 -0.46
C VAL A 253 15.36 7.07 1.04
N LYS A 254 16.54 7.34 1.60
CA LYS A 254 16.70 7.66 3.03
C LYS A 254 16.19 9.07 3.32
N ARG A 255 16.37 10.04 2.41
CA ARG A 255 15.73 11.37 2.48
C ARG A 255 14.20 11.27 2.48
N GLY A 256 13.64 10.45 1.60
CA GLY A 256 12.21 10.14 1.54
C GLY A 256 11.69 9.58 2.85
N ALA A 257 12.43 8.65 3.47
CA ALA A 257 12.10 8.11 4.79
C ALA A 257 12.10 9.19 5.90
N MET A 258 13.01 10.17 5.84
CA MET A 258 12.98 11.31 6.79
C MET A 258 11.74 12.17 6.59
N ILE A 259 11.37 12.46 5.34
CA ILE A 259 10.16 13.22 5.01
C ILE A 259 8.90 12.49 5.50
N ASP A 260 8.83 11.17 5.27
CA ASP A 260 7.73 10.32 5.73
C ASP A 260 7.59 10.42 7.27
N LYS A 261 8.69 10.36 8.02
CA LYS A 261 8.69 10.48 9.50
C LYS A 261 8.21 11.85 10.01
N ILE A 262 8.72 12.94 9.42
CA ILE A 262 8.36 14.29 9.88
C ILE A 262 6.89 14.56 9.61
N THR A 263 6.38 14.11 8.46
CA THR A 263 5.00 14.39 8.05
C THR A 263 3.94 13.56 8.76
N SER A 264 4.35 12.48 9.45
CA SER A 264 3.42 11.59 10.17
C SER A 264 3.37 11.80 11.68
N LYS A 265 4.50 12.13 12.34
CA LYS A 265 4.59 12.02 13.81
C LYS A 265 5.38 13.14 14.49
N VAL A 266 6.20 13.90 13.76
CA VAL A 266 7.11 14.88 14.35
C VAL A 266 6.65 16.27 13.96
N SER A 267 6.11 17.02 14.92
CA SER A 267 5.84 18.44 14.70
C SER A 267 7.18 19.21 14.62
N ASP A 268 7.61 19.50 13.39
CA ASP A 268 8.69 20.46 13.15
C ASP A 268 8.09 21.88 13.10
N VAL A 269 8.71 22.83 13.78
CA VAL A 269 8.31 24.24 13.69
C VAL A 269 8.45 24.69 12.24
N ASP A 270 7.46 25.40 11.68
CA ASP A 270 7.53 25.85 10.27
C ASP A 270 7.71 24.67 9.26
N LEU A 271 7.14 23.50 9.55
CA LEU A 271 7.21 22.31 8.69
C LEU A 271 6.83 22.61 7.24
N VAL A 272 5.65 23.20 7.01
CA VAL A 272 5.10 23.49 5.68
C VAL A 272 6.01 24.40 4.86
N PRO A 273 6.39 25.61 5.31
CA PRO A 273 7.25 26.49 4.53
C PRO A 273 8.64 25.88 4.28
N LYS A 274 9.19 25.09 5.21
CA LYS A 274 10.46 24.38 4.98
C LYS A 274 10.34 23.31 3.90
N LEU A 275 9.27 22.51 3.89
CA LEU A 275 9.10 21.49 2.87
C LEU A 275 8.81 22.09 1.49
N ILE A 276 8.00 23.15 1.40
CA ILE A 276 7.78 23.89 0.14
C ILE A 276 9.11 24.45 -0.39
N ARG A 277 9.92 25.06 0.48
CA ARG A 277 11.25 25.55 0.11
C ARG A 277 12.15 24.42 -0.42
N LEU A 278 12.17 23.27 0.26
CA LEU A 278 12.95 22.11 -0.19
C LEU A 278 12.47 21.60 -1.55
N TYR A 279 11.17 21.62 -1.82
CA TYR A 279 10.60 21.24 -3.12
C TYR A 279 11.11 22.15 -4.24
N ASP A 280 11.15 23.46 -3.98
CA ASP A 280 11.61 24.46 -4.95
C ASP A 280 13.15 24.42 -5.15
N GLU A 281 13.92 23.98 -4.15
CA GLU A 281 15.39 23.92 -4.19
C GLU A 281 15.97 22.61 -4.74
N THR A 282 15.24 21.49 -4.66
CA THR A 282 15.72 20.18 -5.11
C THR A 282 15.37 19.93 -6.58
N GLU A 283 16.20 19.19 -7.30
CA GLU A 283 15.86 18.64 -8.63
C GLU A 283 15.67 17.12 -8.62
N ARG A 284 15.74 16.51 -7.43
CA ARG A 284 15.63 15.05 -7.26
C ARG A 284 14.16 14.65 -7.27
N GLU A 285 13.73 13.96 -8.33
CA GLU A 285 12.33 13.58 -8.56
C GLU A 285 11.71 12.83 -7.37
N GLU A 286 12.39 11.80 -6.86
CA GLU A 286 11.90 11.01 -5.72
C GLU A 286 11.69 11.86 -4.47
N VAL A 287 12.58 12.83 -4.23
CA VAL A 287 12.46 13.76 -3.10
C VAL A 287 11.28 14.71 -3.32
N LYS A 288 11.09 15.24 -4.54
CA LYS A 288 9.90 16.05 -4.87
C LYS A 288 8.60 15.26 -4.62
N ASN A 289 8.53 14.02 -5.10
CA ASN A 289 7.37 13.15 -4.91
C ASN A 289 7.06 12.95 -3.41
N LYS A 290 8.10 12.67 -2.61
CA LYS A 290 7.97 12.47 -1.16
C LYS A 290 7.55 13.75 -0.42
N ILE A 291 8.00 14.93 -0.85
CA ILE A 291 7.55 16.19 -0.28
C ILE A 291 6.07 16.42 -0.56
N VAL A 292 5.62 16.23 -1.80
CA VAL A 292 4.21 16.47 -2.18
C VAL A 292 3.30 15.47 -1.46
N SER A 293 3.66 14.18 -1.41
CA SER A 293 2.90 13.17 -0.66
C SER A 293 2.90 13.47 0.85
N GLY A 294 4.05 13.83 1.41
CA GLY A 294 4.19 14.20 2.82
C GLY A 294 3.36 15.43 3.22
N LEU A 295 3.36 16.49 2.41
CA LEU A 295 2.51 17.67 2.62
C LEU A 295 1.02 17.31 2.50
N MET A 296 0.66 16.41 1.59
CA MET A 296 -0.70 15.89 1.49
C MET A 296 -1.12 15.14 2.76
N PHE A 297 -0.25 14.28 3.29
CA PHE A 297 -0.51 13.60 4.55
C PHE A 297 -0.64 14.59 5.72
N HIS A 298 0.13 15.68 5.73
CA HIS A 298 -0.06 16.75 6.71
C HIS A 298 -1.45 17.41 6.59
N VAL A 299 -1.93 17.70 5.37
CA VAL A 299 -3.32 18.18 5.11
C VAL A 299 -4.36 17.22 5.68
N GLN A 300 -4.25 15.93 5.38
CA GLN A 300 -5.23 14.92 5.81
C GLN A 300 -5.15 14.59 7.31
N GLY A 301 -4.05 14.94 7.98
CA GLY A 301 -3.74 14.56 9.36
C GLY A 301 -3.82 15.76 10.30
N ASP A 302 -2.66 16.21 10.75
CA ASP A 302 -2.56 17.27 11.76
C ASP A 302 -3.33 18.53 11.37
N LEU A 303 -3.30 18.97 10.10
CA LEU A 303 -4.02 20.19 9.70
C LEU A 303 -5.55 20.05 9.72
N ARG A 304 -6.05 18.82 9.62
CA ARG A 304 -7.47 18.49 9.74
C ARG A 304 -7.91 18.46 11.21
N GLU A 305 -7.07 17.92 12.08
CA GLU A 305 -7.33 17.81 13.53
C GLU A 305 -7.06 19.12 14.28
N HIS A 306 -6.00 19.83 13.89
CA HIS A 306 -5.50 21.08 14.46
C HIS A 306 -5.29 22.14 13.36
N PRO A 307 -6.38 22.79 12.89
CA PRO A 307 -6.31 23.80 11.85
C PRO A 307 -5.34 24.95 12.13
N ASN A 308 -4.37 25.16 11.23
CA ASN A 308 -3.51 26.34 11.18
C ASN A 308 -3.82 27.16 9.93
N VAL A 309 -4.22 28.43 10.09
CA VAL A 309 -4.63 29.30 8.97
C VAL A 309 -3.48 29.57 8.00
N ARG A 310 -2.27 29.79 8.51
CA ARG A 310 -1.08 30.06 7.68
C ARG A 310 -0.74 28.85 6.83
N ASP A 311 -0.67 27.68 7.45
CA ASP A 311 -0.32 26.44 6.74
C ASP A 311 -1.40 26.04 5.73
N LYS A 312 -2.69 26.24 6.07
CA LYS A 312 -3.80 26.05 5.13
C LYS A 312 -3.65 26.90 3.87
N GLU A 313 -3.35 28.19 4.02
CA GLU A 313 -3.22 29.06 2.85
C GLU A 313 -1.97 28.74 2.04
N LEU A 314 -0.83 28.46 2.69
CA LEU A 314 0.39 28.05 2.01
C LEU A 314 0.18 26.77 1.18
N LEU A 315 -0.48 25.77 1.76
CA LEU A 315 -0.75 24.50 1.08
C LEU A 315 -1.78 24.67 -0.04
N ARG A 316 -2.82 25.48 0.17
CA ARG A 316 -3.79 25.82 -0.89
C ARG A 316 -3.08 26.44 -2.09
N VAL A 317 -2.25 27.46 -1.88
CA VAL A 317 -1.45 28.10 -2.95
C VAL A 317 -0.50 27.11 -3.61
N PHE A 318 0.19 26.28 -2.82
CA PHE A 318 1.14 25.28 -3.33
C PHE A 318 0.46 24.25 -4.24
N PHE A 319 -0.62 23.61 -3.79
CA PHE A 319 -1.33 22.62 -4.59
C PHE A 319 -2.06 23.25 -5.79
N HIS A 320 -2.51 24.50 -5.69
CA HIS A 320 -3.04 25.26 -6.83
C HIS A 320 -1.98 25.45 -7.92
N ARG A 321 -0.74 25.78 -7.53
CA ARG A 321 0.40 25.91 -8.46
C ARG A 321 0.66 24.57 -9.15
N LEU A 322 0.77 23.49 -8.37
CA LEU A 322 1.16 22.16 -8.87
C LEU A 322 0.20 21.59 -9.92
N ILE A 323 -1.12 21.76 -9.77
CA ILE A 323 -2.06 21.23 -10.77
C ILE A 323 -1.93 21.90 -12.15
N GLY A 324 -1.26 23.06 -12.24
CA GLY A 324 -0.93 23.74 -13.48
C GLY A 324 0.44 23.35 -14.08
N GLU A 325 1.23 22.52 -13.39
CA GLU A 325 2.56 22.11 -13.82
C GLU A 325 2.54 20.77 -14.57
N LYS A 326 3.60 20.53 -15.36
CA LYS A 326 3.83 19.22 -15.97
C LYS A 326 4.53 18.31 -14.97
N LEU A 327 3.76 17.47 -14.30
CA LEU A 327 4.24 16.57 -13.25
C LEU A 327 4.43 15.14 -13.77
N ASN A 328 5.32 14.38 -13.12
CA ASN A 328 5.32 12.92 -13.29
C ASN A 328 4.04 12.33 -12.65
N GLN A 329 3.73 11.07 -12.99
CA GLN A 329 2.53 10.40 -12.52
C GLN A 329 2.33 10.42 -11.00
N ARG A 330 3.36 10.08 -10.21
CA ARG A 330 3.27 10.05 -8.74
C ARG A 330 3.03 11.43 -8.13
N CYS A 331 3.70 12.45 -8.67
CA CYS A 331 3.53 13.82 -8.21
C CYS A 331 2.17 14.40 -8.62
N ALA A 332 1.70 14.11 -9.84
CA ALA A 332 0.39 14.52 -10.35
C ALA A 332 -0.76 13.98 -9.48
N ASP A 333 -0.65 12.70 -9.11
CA ASP A 333 -1.58 12.01 -8.22
C ASP A 333 -1.76 12.74 -6.89
N TRP A 334 -0.64 13.06 -6.22
CA TRP A 334 -0.65 13.74 -4.93
C TRP A 334 -1.01 15.22 -5.03
N ALA A 335 -0.56 15.90 -6.07
CA ALA A 335 -0.90 17.30 -6.33
C ALA A 335 -2.41 17.48 -6.55
N THR A 336 -3.03 16.59 -7.33
CA THR A 336 -4.47 16.60 -7.60
C THR A 336 -5.26 16.31 -6.32
N MET A 337 -4.83 15.34 -5.52
CA MET A 337 -5.42 15.07 -4.20
C MET A 337 -5.35 16.31 -3.29
N GLY A 338 -4.19 16.97 -3.23
CA GLY A 338 -3.98 18.17 -2.42
C GLY A 338 -4.82 19.33 -2.87
N PHE A 339 -4.98 19.50 -4.17
CA PHE A 339 -5.89 20.49 -4.70
C PHE A 339 -7.34 20.22 -4.25
N ILE A 340 -7.81 18.99 -4.44
CA ILE A 340 -9.15 18.57 -4.01
C ILE A 340 -9.32 18.83 -2.50
N ASP A 341 -8.43 18.35 -1.65
CA ASP A 341 -8.64 18.44 -0.20
C ASP A 341 -8.46 19.87 0.38
N THR A 342 -7.82 20.78 -0.35
CA THR A 342 -7.59 22.17 0.12
C THR A 342 -8.51 23.23 -0.51
N HIS A 343 -9.21 22.90 -1.60
CA HIS A 343 -10.07 23.85 -2.32
C HIS A 343 -11.57 23.55 -2.16
N THR A 344 -12.38 24.59 -2.31
CA THR A 344 -13.85 24.50 -2.33
C THR A 344 -14.36 23.82 -3.59
N ALA A 345 -15.64 23.42 -3.59
CA ALA A 345 -16.28 22.87 -4.79
C ALA A 345 -16.27 23.86 -5.97
N ASP A 346 -16.53 25.15 -5.72
CA ASP A 346 -16.55 26.18 -6.76
C ASP A 346 -15.17 26.39 -7.40
N GLU A 347 -14.11 26.44 -6.59
CA GLU A 347 -12.73 26.51 -7.08
C GLU A 347 -12.35 25.26 -7.87
N THR A 348 -12.86 24.09 -7.47
CA THR A 348 -12.68 22.84 -8.19
C THR A 348 -13.35 22.87 -9.56
N LEU A 349 -14.60 23.33 -9.63
CA LEU A 349 -15.34 23.51 -10.88
C LEU A 349 -14.65 24.50 -11.83
N GLN A 350 -14.01 25.54 -11.30
CA GLN A 350 -13.27 26.52 -12.10
C GLN A 350 -11.95 25.99 -12.67
N ASN A 351 -11.46 24.83 -12.20
CA ASN A 351 -10.15 24.26 -12.59
C ASN A 351 -10.27 22.84 -13.17
N LEU A 352 -11.45 22.44 -13.65
CA LEU A 352 -11.69 21.09 -14.21
C LEU A 352 -10.69 20.71 -15.29
N ASP A 353 -10.39 21.60 -16.25
CA ASP A 353 -9.44 21.30 -17.33
C ASP A 353 -8.05 20.91 -16.82
N LYS A 354 -7.59 21.58 -15.74
CA LYS A 354 -6.31 21.27 -15.11
C LYS A 354 -6.38 19.93 -14.36
N ILE A 355 -7.44 19.71 -13.61
CA ILE A 355 -7.68 18.45 -12.89
C ILE A 355 -7.71 17.28 -13.87
N ASP A 356 -8.48 17.40 -14.95
CA ASP A 356 -8.65 16.35 -15.96
C ASP A 356 -7.34 16.09 -16.72
N THR A 357 -6.52 17.13 -16.95
CA THR A 357 -5.15 16.98 -17.49
C THR A 357 -4.26 16.15 -16.56
N GLN A 358 -4.33 16.37 -15.25
CA GLN A 358 -3.55 15.56 -14.28
C GLN A 358 -4.12 14.14 -14.16
N LEU A 359 -5.45 13.97 -14.19
CA LEU A 359 -6.09 12.65 -14.17
C LEU A 359 -5.71 11.81 -15.40
N ALA A 360 -5.48 12.42 -16.56
CA ALA A 360 -5.07 11.73 -17.77
C ALA A 360 -3.68 11.06 -17.69
N VAL A 361 -2.81 11.49 -16.77
CA VAL A 361 -1.49 10.86 -16.54
C VAL A 361 -1.47 9.92 -15.33
N ALA A 362 -2.55 9.90 -14.54
CA ALA A 362 -2.69 9.02 -13.38
C ALA A 362 -2.84 7.55 -13.79
N THR A 363 -2.50 6.62 -12.89
CA THR A 363 -2.88 5.21 -13.10
C THR A 363 -4.40 5.07 -12.96
N HIS A 364 -5.00 4.06 -13.59
CA HIS A 364 -6.45 3.86 -13.47
C HIS A 364 -6.97 3.78 -12.02
N PRO A 365 -6.35 3.01 -11.09
CA PRO A 365 -6.77 3.00 -9.70
C PRO A 365 -6.70 4.39 -9.06
N ALA A 366 -5.64 5.14 -9.41
CA ALA A 366 -5.43 6.46 -8.89
C ALA A 366 -6.46 7.48 -9.39
N SER A 367 -6.75 7.46 -10.69
CA SER A 367 -7.78 8.25 -11.36
C SER A 367 -9.15 7.98 -10.74
N ILE A 368 -9.56 6.72 -10.64
CA ILE A 368 -10.87 6.32 -10.08
C ILE A 368 -11.03 6.84 -8.65
N THR A 369 -10.00 6.72 -7.81
CA THR A 369 -10.06 7.22 -6.42
C THR A 369 -10.17 8.75 -6.35
N LEU A 370 -9.43 9.47 -7.19
CA LEU A 370 -9.49 10.94 -7.25
C LEU A 370 -10.85 11.43 -7.74
N LYS A 371 -11.37 10.83 -8.82
CA LYS A 371 -12.72 11.08 -9.34
C LYS A 371 -13.78 10.74 -8.28
N TYR A 372 -13.59 9.66 -7.54
CA TYR A 372 -14.51 9.28 -6.46
C TYR A 372 -14.54 10.32 -5.33
N LYS A 373 -13.41 10.96 -5.00
CA LYS A 373 -13.41 12.08 -4.06
C LYS A 373 -14.13 13.32 -4.60
N LEU A 374 -14.01 13.60 -5.90
CA LEU A 374 -14.73 14.72 -6.54
C LEU A 374 -16.25 14.54 -6.48
N ILE A 375 -16.75 13.31 -6.60
CA ILE A 375 -18.18 12.97 -6.46
C ILE A 375 -18.76 13.43 -5.12
N HIS A 376 -17.95 13.44 -4.05
CA HIS A 376 -18.38 13.85 -2.71
C HIS A 376 -18.29 15.35 -2.44
N LYS A 377 -17.67 16.15 -3.32
CA LYS A 377 -17.50 17.59 -3.09
C LYS A 377 -18.76 18.42 -3.36
N SER A 378 -19.50 18.09 -4.42
CA SER A 378 -20.77 18.76 -4.75
C SER A 378 -21.61 17.91 -5.69
N LYS A 379 -22.88 18.29 -5.85
CA LYS A 379 -23.80 17.59 -6.76
C LYS A 379 -23.41 17.78 -8.23
N GLU A 380 -22.86 18.95 -8.55
CA GLU A 380 -22.36 19.30 -9.89
C GLU A 380 -21.14 18.46 -10.24
N LEU A 381 -20.19 18.29 -9.32
CA LEU A 381 -19.03 17.42 -9.53
C LEU A 381 -19.45 15.94 -9.58
N GLN A 382 -20.47 15.56 -8.82
CA GLN A 382 -21.02 14.20 -8.85
C GLN A 382 -21.52 13.81 -10.24
N SER A 383 -22.29 14.68 -10.91
CA SER A 383 -22.83 14.35 -12.25
C SER A 383 -21.72 14.19 -13.30
N ILE A 384 -20.65 14.99 -13.21
CA ILE A 384 -19.49 14.92 -14.10
C ILE A 384 -18.71 13.63 -13.86
N TYR A 385 -18.31 13.39 -12.61
CA TYR A 385 -17.30 12.37 -12.30
C TYR A 385 -17.87 10.96 -12.14
N VAL A 386 -19.17 10.78 -11.84
CA VAL A 386 -19.79 9.44 -11.92
C VAL A 386 -19.73 8.90 -13.34
N GLN A 387 -20.07 9.73 -14.33
CA GLN A 387 -19.98 9.35 -15.74
C GLN A 387 -18.52 9.08 -16.14
N SER A 388 -17.60 9.97 -15.76
CA SER A 388 -16.17 9.82 -16.05
C SER A 388 -15.54 8.55 -15.46
N ILE A 389 -15.94 8.12 -14.26
CA ILE A 389 -15.50 6.84 -13.67
C ILE A 389 -16.04 5.68 -14.50
N VAL A 390 -17.35 5.68 -14.80
CA VAL A 390 -17.97 4.58 -15.54
C VAL A 390 -17.37 4.42 -16.93
N ASP A 391 -17.07 5.52 -17.63
CA ASP A 391 -16.44 5.46 -18.96
C ASP A 391 -15.01 4.91 -18.88
N GLU A 392 -14.23 5.28 -17.87
CA GLU A 392 -12.90 4.71 -17.65
C GLU A 392 -12.97 3.21 -17.31
N LEU A 393 -13.94 2.78 -16.49
CA LEU A 393 -14.15 1.37 -16.18
C LEU A 393 -14.55 0.55 -17.42
N ARG A 394 -15.39 1.13 -18.30
CA ARG A 394 -15.76 0.51 -19.59
C ARG A 394 -14.55 0.37 -20.51
N GLU A 395 -13.74 1.41 -20.63
CA GLU A 395 -12.54 1.42 -21.48
C GLU A 395 -11.51 0.41 -21.00
N ALA A 396 -11.20 0.41 -19.71
CA ALA A 396 -10.20 -0.49 -19.14
C ALA A 396 -10.69 -1.94 -19.09
N ASN A 397 -12.00 -2.18 -18.97
CA ASN A 397 -12.65 -3.48 -18.92
C ASN A 397 -11.95 -4.47 -17.96
N ASN A 398 -11.53 -3.97 -16.80
CA ASN A 398 -10.73 -4.70 -15.82
C ASN A 398 -11.52 -4.86 -14.52
N SER A 399 -11.77 -6.10 -14.11
CA SER A 399 -12.58 -6.39 -12.93
C SER A 399 -11.91 -5.97 -11.61
N ASP A 400 -10.59 -5.76 -11.56
CA ASP A 400 -9.94 -5.21 -10.37
C ASP A 400 -10.33 -3.75 -10.16
N LEU A 401 -10.32 -2.96 -11.24
CA LEU A 401 -10.69 -1.54 -11.22
C LEU A 401 -12.16 -1.35 -10.82
N ASP A 402 -13.03 -2.24 -11.26
CA ASP A 402 -14.43 -2.27 -10.83
C ASP A 402 -14.55 -2.33 -9.29
N SER A 403 -13.63 -3.02 -8.60
CA SER A 403 -13.64 -3.10 -7.13
C SER A 403 -13.34 -1.76 -6.44
N TYR A 404 -12.53 -0.88 -7.05
CA TYR A 404 -12.23 0.46 -6.53
C TYR A 404 -13.45 1.39 -6.55
N PHE A 405 -14.45 1.09 -7.38
CA PHE A 405 -15.71 1.82 -7.42
C PHE A 405 -16.81 1.11 -6.62
N PHE A 406 -16.97 -0.20 -6.79
CA PHE A 406 -18.06 -0.95 -6.15
C PHE A 406 -17.92 -1.03 -4.63
N GLY A 407 -16.71 -1.27 -4.12
CA GLY A 407 -16.47 -1.38 -2.68
C GLY A 407 -16.85 -0.11 -1.92
N PRO A 408 -16.21 1.04 -2.21
CA PRO A 408 -16.53 2.31 -1.56
C PRO A 408 -18.00 2.72 -1.70
N LEU A 409 -18.60 2.49 -2.88
CA LEU A 409 -19.99 2.84 -3.13
C LEU A 409 -20.95 1.92 -2.36
N ALA A 410 -20.64 0.62 -2.21
CA ALA A 410 -21.41 -0.31 -1.40
C ALA A 410 -21.46 0.12 0.06
N ILE A 411 -20.31 0.54 0.62
CA ILE A 411 -20.19 1.13 1.96
C ILE A 411 -21.07 2.37 2.08
N GLY A 412 -20.98 3.29 1.11
CA GLY A 412 -21.80 4.51 1.11
C GLY A 412 -23.31 4.24 1.09
N TYR A 413 -23.77 3.30 0.27
CA TYR A 413 -25.19 2.94 0.22
C TYR A 413 -25.64 2.18 1.47
N GLN A 414 -24.76 1.40 2.10
CA GLN A 414 -25.04 0.78 3.39
C GLN A 414 -25.28 1.83 4.48
N GLY A 415 -24.47 2.90 4.50
CA GLY A 415 -24.50 3.92 5.53
C GLY A 415 -25.54 5.02 5.32
N THR A 416 -25.68 5.55 4.10
CA THR A 416 -26.58 6.67 3.75
C THR A 416 -27.93 6.18 3.22
N GLY A 417 -27.98 4.97 2.68
CA GLY A 417 -29.17 4.44 2.02
C GLY A 417 -29.35 4.94 0.59
N LYS A 418 -30.57 4.79 0.06
CA LYS A 418 -30.88 4.88 -1.38
C LYS A 418 -30.62 6.25 -2.03
N ASN A 419 -30.37 7.29 -1.24
CA ASN A 419 -30.22 8.69 -1.66
C ASN A 419 -28.76 9.16 -1.64
N LEU A 420 -27.77 8.26 -1.57
CA LEU A 420 -26.36 8.62 -1.62
C LEU A 420 -25.99 9.41 -2.89
N LEU A 421 -26.45 8.92 -4.05
CA LEU A 421 -26.26 9.58 -5.33
C LEU A 421 -27.56 10.28 -5.76
N GLU A 422 -27.40 11.41 -6.45
CA GLU A 422 -28.47 12.07 -7.17
C GLU A 422 -29.10 11.12 -8.20
N PRO A 423 -30.39 11.29 -8.55
CA PRO A 423 -31.11 10.34 -9.40
C PRO A 423 -30.41 10.00 -10.72
N ASP A 424 -29.88 11.00 -11.43
CA ASP A 424 -29.22 10.78 -12.74
C ASP A 424 -27.91 10.02 -12.60
N SER A 425 -27.08 10.43 -11.63
CA SER A 425 -25.84 9.73 -11.24
C SER A 425 -26.11 8.28 -10.84
N LYS A 426 -27.18 8.05 -10.07
CA LYS A 426 -27.61 6.71 -9.69
C LYS A 426 -28.00 5.87 -10.91
N GLN A 427 -28.70 6.44 -11.89
CA GLN A 427 -29.07 5.73 -13.11
C GLN A 427 -27.86 5.35 -13.97
N ILE A 428 -26.83 6.20 -14.03
CA ILE A 428 -25.56 5.88 -14.70
C ILE A 428 -24.93 4.63 -14.08
N VAL A 429 -24.87 4.57 -12.74
CA VAL A 429 -24.33 3.39 -12.02
C VAL A 429 -25.20 2.16 -12.26
N ILE A 430 -26.53 2.26 -12.16
CA ILE A 430 -27.45 1.13 -12.39
C ILE A 430 -27.27 0.58 -13.82
N LYS A 431 -27.17 1.46 -14.82
CA LYS A 431 -26.93 1.06 -16.20
C LYS A 431 -25.61 0.30 -16.32
N TYR A 432 -24.53 0.81 -15.72
CA TYR A 432 -23.24 0.12 -15.73
C TYR A 432 -23.31 -1.25 -15.06
N LEU A 433 -23.90 -1.36 -13.87
CA LEU A 433 -24.07 -2.63 -13.16
C LEU A 433 -24.82 -3.66 -14.01
N ASN A 434 -25.87 -3.23 -14.73
CA ASN A 434 -26.60 -4.10 -15.66
C ASN A 434 -25.73 -4.54 -16.86
N GLU A 435 -24.93 -3.62 -17.43
CA GLU A 435 -23.99 -3.92 -18.52
C GLU A 435 -22.97 -4.99 -18.11
N VAL A 436 -22.40 -4.89 -16.91
CA VAL A 436 -21.34 -5.81 -16.43
C VAL A 436 -21.86 -7.03 -15.68
N ARG A 437 -23.18 -7.16 -15.48
CA ARG A 437 -23.80 -8.22 -14.68
C ARG A 437 -23.27 -9.61 -15.01
N TYR A 438 -23.12 -9.91 -16.30
CA TYR A 438 -22.63 -11.22 -16.74
C TYR A 438 -21.27 -11.55 -16.12
N LYS A 439 -20.34 -10.58 -16.06
CA LYS A 439 -18.94 -10.76 -15.58
C LYS A 439 -18.88 -11.44 -14.22
N TYR A 440 -19.79 -11.07 -13.30
CA TYR A 440 -19.76 -11.50 -11.90
C TYR A 440 -20.70 -12.66 -11.59
N THR A 441 -21.42 -13.18 -12.58
CA THR A 441 -22.14 -14.45 -12.39
C THR A 441 -21.15 -15.61 -12.29
N SER A 442 -21.55 -16.71 -11.65
CA SER A 442 -20.73 -17.93 -11.59
C SER A 442 -20.34 -18.45 -12.98
N LYS A 443 -21.19 -18.21 -14.00
CA LYS A 443 -20.87 -18.56 -15.39
C LYS A 443 -19.85 -17.59 -15.99
N GLY A 444 -20.06 -16.27 -15.86
CA GLY A 444 -19.14 -15.28 -16.41
C GLY A 444 -17.75 -15.29 -15.79
N ILE A 445 -17.61 -15.69 -14.52
CA ILE A 445 -16.31 -15.96 -13.88
C ILE A 445 -15.61 -17.15 -14.56
N LYS A 446 -16.34 -18.25 -14.77
CA LYS A 446 -15.79 -19.47 -15.39
C LYS A 446 -15.43 -19.28 -16.87
N ASP A 447 -16.22 -18.50 -17.58
CA ASP A 447 -16.06 -18.26 -19.02
C ASP A 447 -14.86 -17.35 -19.34
N ASN A 448 -14.29 -16.65 -18.36
CA ASN A 448 -13.10 -15.80 -18.56
C ASN A 448 -12.06 -15.99 -17.42
N PRO A 449 -11.28 -17.07 -17.47
CA PRO A 449 -10.28 -17.38 -16.44
C PRO A 449 -9.10 -16.40 -16.41
N GLU A 450 -8.83 -15.67 -17.51
CA GLU A 450 -7.75 -14.69 -17.60
C GLU A 450 -8.03 -13.44 -16.75
N ASP A 451 -9.30 -13.00 -16.69
CA ASP A 451 -9.75 -11.94 -15.80
C ASP A 451 -10.10 -12.51 -14.42
N PHE A 452 -9.06 -12.91 -13.72
CA PHE A 452 -9.22 -13.58 -12.44
C PHE A 452 -9.76 -12.71 -11.31
N HIS A 453 -9.78 -11.39 -11.51
CA HIS A 453 -10.33 -10.46 -10.53
C HIS A 453 -11.85 -10.53 -10.45
N ARG A 454 -12.55 -11.10 -11.46
CA ARG A 454 -14.02 -11.28 -11.42
C ARG A 454 -14.49 -11.97 -10.15
N GLY A 455 -13.77 -13.01 -9.71
CA GLY A 455 -14.11 -13.76 -8.51
C GLY A 455 -13.93 -12.94 -7.22
N THR A 456 -12.86 -12.16 -7.13
CA THR A 456 -12.58 -11.31 -5.95
C THR A 456 -13.44 -10.04 -5.92
N THR A 457 -13.90 -9.57 -7.07
CA THR A 457 -14.75 -8.37 -7.20
C THR A 457 -16.24 -8.67 -7.07
N ALA A 458 -16.70 -9.87 -7.45
CA ALA A 458 -18.10 -10.26 -7.40
C ALA A 458 -18.80 -9.99 -6.06
N PRO A 459 -18.20 -10.25 -4.88
CA PRO A 459 -18.81 -9.93 -3.60
C PRO A 459 -19.24 -8.46 -3.48
N TYR A 460 -18.37 -7.53 -3.87
CA TYR A 460 -18.62 -6.09 -3.81
C TYR A 460 -19.68 -5.63 -4.82
N TYR A 461 -19.72 -6.25 -6.00
CA TYR A 461 -20.78 -6.03 -6.98
C TYR A 461 -22.16 -6.41 -6.42
N PHE A 462 -22.29 -7.60 -5.81
CA PHE A 462 -23.56 -8.05 -5.24
C PHE A 462 -23.96 -7.28 -3.99
N GLU A 463 -22.99 -6.88 -3.17
CA GLU A 463 -23.23 -6.02 -2.01
C GLU A 463 -23.76 -4.65 -2.43
N LEU A 464 -23.16 -4.04 -3.46
CA LEU A 464 -23.62 -2.77 -4.00
C LEU A 464 -25.07 -2.86 -4.51
N ILE A 465 -25.38 -3.89 -5.32
CA ILE A 465 -26.75 -4.13 -5.81
C ILE A 465 -27.75 -4.22 -4.66
N LYS A 466 -27.42 -5.03 -3.65
CA LYS A 466 -28.27 -5.23 -2.47
C LYS A 466 -28.51 -3.89 -1.75
N ASN A 467 -27.45 -3.11 -1.52
CA ASN A 467 -27.54 -1.85 -0.76
C ASN A 467 -28.24 -0.74 -1.57
N MET A 468 -28.12 -0.76 -2.90
CA MET A 468 -28.89 0.14 -3.79
C MET A 468 -30.38 -0.24 -3.87
N GLY A 469 -30.72 -1.49 -3.58
CA GLY A 469 -32.07 -2.04 -3.62
C GLY A 469 -32.60 -2.23 -5.03
N ILE A 470 -31.76 -2.74 -5.93
CA ILE A 470 -32.04 -3.02 -7.35
C ILE A 470 -32.08 -4.50 -7.67
#